data_AF-A0A0Q9U3Z7-F1
#
_entry.id   AF-A0A0Q9U3Z7-F1
#
_cell.length_a   1.000
_cell.length_b   1.000
_cell.length_c   1.000
_cell.angle_alpha   90.00
_cell.angle_beta   90.00
_cell.angle_gamma   90.00
#
_symmetry.space_group_name_H-M   'P 1'
#
loop_
_entity.id
_entity.type
_entity.pdbx_description
1 polymer ?
#
loop_
_entity_poly.entity_id
_entity_poly.type
_entity_poly.pdbx_seq_one_letter_code
_entity_poly.pdbx_strand_id
1 'polypeptide(L)'
;MNADESRLAESLDQLSDVAAEAGLDPAAARDEGLRVAAALAEAVPGAPPAWAEVAHPGLTDLARINEAFFDAASRGRRWRGAPTDLLEALVASRHTLAPEYAEALTEVASSAVMLGTAPIWVIANASAASGAYLAAARLSSQRVPAFPGSESDAERRLLGGTPGMGLGSPDTMRPSIPGPIDPRLLDLLQPDRLAAQGGPPGGQDSGATASAALADPPAEPRTPAEPEKSVEELLAELDAMIGLERVKKEIHRQVALLTVEKMRTEAGLKAHKMSRHLIFVGNPGTGKTTVARLVGGIYKALGLLPTGQLVEVDRSELVAGYVGQTAMKTAEVCAKATGGVLFIDEAYALTGDQYASEAVNTLVKEMEDHREDLVVIVAGYPDPMVGFIAQNPGLASRFTTTIEFDDYSDDELLAILDSIAAGSDYELTDDARTRVRHQLEATPRTPAFGNGRFSRNVFEHAVGRHAWRLKDATEPTRDDLRLLTADDFTDQPDTPADEPAHAPADPPADGTAADDAPGAPEQDPAAVRADPDGPADADEAVSDGQTEQDGQTEQHEQHDTSATEHEDTA
;
A
#
# COMPACT_ATOMS: atom_id res chain seq x y z
N MET A 1 31.62 -19.01 -2.99
CA MET A 1 32.17 -17.68 -3.33
C MET A 1 32.56 -17.54 -4.79
N ASN A 2 31.59 -17.11 -5.59
CA ASN A 2 31.79 -16.54 -6.93
C ASN A 2 32.29 -15.07 -6.83
N ALA A 3 32.44 -14.38 -7.96
CA ALA A 3 32.98 -13.01 -7.99
C ALA A 3 32.05 -12.00 -7.29
N ASP A 4 30.73 -12.15 -7.42
CA ASP A 4 29.75 -11.24 -6.84
C ASP A 4 29.61 -11.42 -5.32
N GLU A 5 29.68 -12.67 -4.84
CA GLU A 5 29.74 -13.01 -3.42
C GLU A 5 31.02 -12.44 -2.77
N SER A 6 32.16 -12.53 -3.47
CA SER A 6 33.42 -11.91 -3.03
C SER A 6 33.31 -10.39 -2.92
N ARG A 7 32.66 -9.75 -3.89
CA ARG A 7 32.47 -8.30 -3.90
C ARG A 7 31.60 -7.81 -2.76
N LEU A 8 30.52 -8.54 -2.43
CA LEU A 8 29.70 -8.23 -1.26
C LEU A 8 30.50 -8.41 0.04
N ALA A 9 31.26 -9.49 0.17
CA ALA A 9 32.09 -9.73 1.35
C ALA A 9 33.11 -8.60 1.57
N GLU A 10 33.81 -8.18 0.51
CA GLU A 10 34.75 -7.05 0.54
C GLU A 10 34.08 -5.72 0.91
N SER A 11 32.88 -5.45 0.37
CA SER A 11 32.12 -4.24 0.70
C SER A 11 31.70 -4.21 2.18
N LEU A 12 31.33 -5.37 2.74
CA LEU A 12 30.98 -5.50 4.16
C LEU A 12 32.21 -5.40 5.08
N ASP A 13 33.37 -5.89 4.65
CA ASP A 13 34.63 -5.71 5.37
C ASP A 13 35.00 -4.22 5.41
N GLN A 14 34.92 -3.53 4.28
CA GLN A 14 35.17 -2.09 4.20
C GLN A 14 34.20 -1.29 5.10
N LEU A 15 32.91 -1.63 5.11
CA LEU A 15 31.94 -1.02 6.02
C LEU A 15 32.32 -1.24 7.50
N SER A 16 32.80 -2.43 7.84
CA SER A 16 33.22 -2.79 9.19
C SER A 16 34.49 -2.03 9.62
N ASP A 17 35.44 -1.84 8.70
CA ASP A 17 36.67 -1.08 8.96
C ASP A 17 36.36 0.39 9.21
N VAL A 18 35.51 1.02 8.38
CA VAL A 18 35.08 2.41 8.59
C VAL A 18 34.30 2.56 9.90
N ALA A 19 33.48 1.56 10.27
CA ALA A 19 32.81 1.51 11.57
C ALA A 19 33.81 1.51 12.73
N ALA A 20 34.86 0.68 12.64
CA ALA A 20 35.90 0.57 13.65
C ALA A 20 36.64 1.90 13.83
N GLU A 21 37.01 2.55 12.73
CA GLU A 21 37.65 3.87 12.73
C GLU A 21 36.74 4.96 13.32
N ALA A 22 35.43 4.83 13.15
CA ALA A 22 34.42 5.71 13.74
C ALA A 22 34.06 5.39 15.21
N GLY A 23 34.69 4.36 15.80
CA GLY A 23 34.43 3.94 17.18
C GLY A 23 33.10 3.19 17.38
N LEU A 24 32.50 2.69 16.30
CA LEU A 24 31.34 1.81 16.32
C LEU A 24 31.76 0.33 16.42
N ASP A 25 30.83 -0.56 16.79
CA ASP A 25 31.07 -2.00 16.78
C ASP A 25 31.12 -2.54 15.32
N PRO A 26 32.27 -3.07 14.86
CA PRO A 26 32.41 -3.59 13.50
C PRO A 26 31.46 -4.76 13.20
N ALA A 27 31.15 -5.59 14.20
CA ALA A 27 30.25 -6.72 14.02
C ALA A 27 28.80 -6.25 13.82
N ALA A 28 28.38 -5.21 14.55
CA ALA A 28 27.08 -4.59 14.37
C ALA A 28 26.94 -3.92 13.00
N ALA A 29 27.99 -3.24 12.52
CA ALA A 29 28.02 -2.65 11.19
C ALA A 29 27.94 -3.70 10.07
N ARG A 30 28.63 -4.83 10.24
CA ARG A 30 28.55 -5.95 9.30
C ARG A 30 27.14 -6.54 9.23
N ASP A 31 26.51 -6.78 10.38
CA ASP A 31 25.15 -7.33 10.46
C ASP A 31 24.10 -6.34 9.89
N GLU A 32 24.25 -5.05 10.15
CA GLU A 32 23.44 -4.00 9.52
C GLU A 32 23.60 -4.01 7.99
N GLY A 33 24.84 -4.05 7.49
CA GLY A 33 25.14 -4.15 6.06
C GLY A 33 24.57 -5.41 5.41
N LEU A 34 24.61 -6.55 6.10
CA LEU A 34 24.02 -7.81 5.61
C LEU A 34 22.50 -7.72 5.45
N ARG A 35 21.81 -7.06 6.39
CA ARG A 35 20.35 -6.82 6.32
C ARG A 35 20.00 -5.83 5.21
N VAL A 36 20.80 -4.78 5.01
CA VAL A 36 20.67 -3.87 3.86
C VAL A 36 20.81 -4.65 2.56
N ALA A 37 21.83 -5.49 2.45
CA ALA A 37 22.06 -6.30 1.26
C ALA A 37 20.90 -7.27 0.98
N ALA A 38 20.41 -7.99 1.99
CA ALA A 38 19.25 -8.88 1.86
C ALA A 38 17.99 -8.11 1.45
N ALA A 39 17.76 -6.94 2.04
CA ALA A 39 16.62 -6.11 1.70
C ALA A 39 16.72 -5.60 0.25
N LEU A 40 17.87 -5.11 -0.22
CA LEU A 40 17.99 -4.63 -1.59
C LEU A 40 17.94 -5.76 -2.62
N ALA A 41 18.42 -6.94 -2.26
CA ALA A 41 18.44 -8.11 -3.14
C ALA A 41 17.15 -8.97 -3.06
N GLU A 42 16.13 -8.57 -2.29
CA GLU A 42 14.97 -9.43 -1.98
C GLU A 42 14.25 -9.94 -3.25
N ALA A 43 14.20 -9.13 -4.30
CA ALA A 43 13.58 -9.46 -5.58
C ALA A 43 14.58 -9.92 -6.66
N VAL A 44 15.84 -10.14 -6.30
CA VAL A 44 16.88 -10.63 -7.22
C VAL A 44 16.82 -12.16 -7.27
N PRO A 45 16.49 -12.75 -8.44
CA PRO A 45 16.49 -14.20 -8.57
C PRO A 45 17.88 -14.78 -8.26
N GLY A 46 17.93 -15.76 -7.36
CA GLY A 46 19.17 -16.42 -6.95
C GLY A 46 19.95 -15.72 -5.83
N ALA A 47 19.47 -14.57 -5.32
CA ALA A 47 20.15 -13.87 -4.24
C ALA A 47 20.17 -14.60 -2.88
N PRO A 48 19.14 -15.37 -2.44
CA PRO A 48 19.18 -15.97 -1.10
C PRO A 48 20.37 -16.93 -0.89
N PRO A 49 20.68 -17.87 -1.81
CA PRO A 49 21.89 -18.69 -1.69
C PRO A 49 23.20 -17.90 -1.74
N ALA A 50 23.32 -16.94 -2.66
CA ALA A 50 24.53 -16.12 -2.80
C ALA A 50 24.78 -15.21 -1.59
N TRP A 51 23.72 -14.64 -1.02
CA TRP A 51 23.79 -13.88 0.23
C TRP A 51 24.19 -14.78 1.41
N ALA A 52 23.64 -15.99 1.49
CA ALA A 52 23.94 -16.93 2.58
C ALA A 52 25.39 -17.44 2.55
N GLU A 53 26.03 -17.53 1.39
CA GLU A 53 27.47 -17.82 1.29
C GLU A 53 28.34 -16.79 2.04
N VAL A 54 27.88 -15.53 2.09
CA VAL A 54 28.57 -14.43 2.78
C VAL A 54 28.12 -14.31 4.24
N ALA A 55 26.82 -14.44 4.52
CA ALA A 55 26.23 -14.25 5.85
C ALA A 55 26.42 -15.47 6.77
N HIS A 56 26.31 -16.67 6.21
CA HIS A 56 26.33 -17.95 6.92
C HIS A 56 27.14 -19.01 6.15
N PRO A 57 28.47 -18.86 6.06
CA PRO A 57 29.32 -19.79 5.31
C PRO A 57 29.10 -21.24 5.74
N GLY A 58 28.80 -22.12 4.78
CA GLY A 58 28.55 -23.54 5.02
C GLY A 58 27.09 -23.91 5.33
N LEU A 59 26.16 -22.95 5.35
CA LEU A 59 24.73 -23.25 5.38
C LEU A 59 24.28 -23.72 3.99
N THR A 60 23.93 -24.99 3.85
CA THR A 60 23.53 -25.61 2.56
C THR A 60 22.05 -25.95 2.46
N ASP A 61 21.31 -25.90 3.57
CA ASP A 61 19.87 -26.19 3.60
C ASP A 61 19.06 -25.01 3.04
N LEU A 62 18.40 -25.22 1.91
CA LEU A 62 17.71 -24.15 1.18
C LEU A 62 16.55 -23.53 1.96
N ALA A 63 15.86 -24.30 2.81
CA ALA A 63 14.77 -23.77 3.63
C ALA A 63 15.31 -22.78 4.68
N ARG A 64 16.39 -23.16 5.37
CA ARG A 64 17.07 -22.29 6.34
C ARG A 64 17.75 -21.09 5.70
N ILE A 65 18.31 -21.25 4.49
CA ILE A 65 18.85 -20.14 3.69
C ILE A 65 17.76 -19.10 3.42
N ASN A 66 16.61 -19.56 2.92
CA ASN A 66 15.49 -18.66 2.62
C ASN A 66 14.95 -18.00 3.90
N GLU A 67 14.78 -18.77 4.99
CA GLU A 67 14.35 -18.23 6.27
C GLU A 67 15.30 -17.11 6.76
N ALA A 68 16.61 -17.38 6.82
CA ALA A 68 17.61 -16.40 7.25
C ALA A 68 17.66 -15.16 6.35
N PHE A 69 17.60 -15.37 5.03
CA PHE A 69 17.63 -14.29 4.05
C PHE A 69 16.39 -13.38 4.17
N PHE A 70 15.18 -13.93 4.18
CA PHE A 70 13.95 -13.14 4.23
C PHE A 70 13.73 -12.49 5.60
N ASP A 71 14.20 -13.11 6.67
CA ASP A 71 14.23 -12.52 8.01
C ASP A 71 15.19 -11.32 8.08
N ALA A 72 16.40 -11.45 7.51
CA ALA A 72 17.33 -10.32 7.36
C ALA A 72 16.77 -9.22 6.44
N ALA A 73 16.15 -9.58 5.31
CA ALA A 73 15.53 -8.65 4.38
C ALA A 73 14.41 -7.87 5.06
N SER A 74 13.49 -8.55 5.76
CA SER A 74 12.39 -7.94 6.51
C SER A 74 12.88 -6.88 7.49
N ARG A 75 13.93 -7.16 8.26
CA ARG A 75 14.55 -6.20 9.18
C ARG A 75 15.23 -5.03 8.45
N GLY A 76 15.80 -5.25 7.27
CA GLY A 76 16.48 -4.23 6.48
C GLY A 76 15.58 -3.36 5.61
N ARG A 77 14.30 -3.72 5.39
CA ARG A 77 13.38 -3.00 4.49
C ARG A 77 13.26 -1.50 4.79
N ARG A 78 13.32 -1.13 6.08
CA ARG A 78 13.24 0.27 6.53
C ARG A 78 14.37 1.15 5.96
N TRP A 79 15.51 0.58 5.60
CA TRP A 79 16.68 1.31 5.11
C TRP A 79 16.77 1.42 3.58
N ARG A 80 15.77 0.93 2.82
CA ARG A 80 15.76 1.04 1.35
C ARG A 80 15.63 2.47 0.83
N GLY A 81 15.18 3.40 1.66
CA GLY A 81 15.02 4.82 1.31
C GLY A 81 15.33 5.76 2.46
N ALA A 82 15.98 5.28 3.52
CA ALA A 82 16.30 6.02 4.73
C ALA A 82 17.68 5.59 5.24
N PRO A 83 18.43 6.46 5.94
CA PRO A 83 19.72 6.10 6.53
C PRO A 83 19.60 4.94 7.52
N THR A 84 20.68 4.18 7.68
CA THR A 84 20.75 3.10 8.66
C THR A 84 20.89 3.64 10.08
N ASP A 85 20.59 2.82 11.08
CA ASP A 85 20.58 3.27 12.48
C ASP A 85 21.99 3.73 12.91
N LEU A 86 23.05 3.04 12.47
CA LEU A 86 24.43 3.46 12.73
C LEU A 86 24.82 4.72 11.95
N LEU A 87 24.39 4.86 10.70
CA LEU A 87 24.62 6.09 9.93
C LEU A 87 23.91 7.28 10.57
N GLU A 88 22.66 7.12 11.04
CA GLU A 88 21.93 8.14 11.78
C GLU A 88 22.67 8.56 13.05
N ALA A 89 23.23 7.61 13.81
CA ALA A 89 24.02 7.91 15.00
C ALA A 89 25.29 8.73 14.68
N LEU A 90 25.98 8.40 13.58
CA LEU A 90 27.14 9.16 13.11
C LEU A 90 26.75 10.57 12.64
N VAL A 91 25.64 10.71 11.94
CA VAL A 91 25.13 12.01 11.47
C VAL A 91 24.69 12.87 12.66
N ALA A 92 23.96 12.30 13.62
CA ALA A 92 23.49 13.00 14.82
C ALA A 92 24.65 13.51 15.69
N SER A 93 25.73 12.72 15.80
CA SER A 93 26.95 13.11 16.49
C SER A 93 27.88 14.02 15.68
N ARG A 94 27.55 14.28 14.40
CA ARG A 94 28.38 15.00 13.43
C ARG A 94 29.79 14.40 13.32
N HIS A 95 29.86 13.08 13.35
CA HIS A 95 31.11 12.35 13.25
C HIS A 95 31.78 12.61 11.90
N THR A 96 33.10 12.82 11.89
CA THR A 96 33.83 13.18 10.66
C THR A 96 33.80 12.08 9.60
N LEU A 97 33.62 10.82 10.01
CA LEU A 97 33.53 9.64 9.14
C LEU A 97 32.10 9.29 8.68
N ALA A 98 31.09 10.13 8.95
CA ALA A 98 29.74 9.89 8.46
C ALA A 98 29.65 9.81 6.91
N PRO A 99 30.37 10.65 6.14
CA PRO A 99 30.42 10.52 4.67
C PRO A 99 31.06 9.20 4.20
N GLU A 100 32.20 8.83 4.76
CA GLU A 100 32.93 7.61 4.41
C GLU A 100 32.11 6.36 4.77
N TYR A 101 31.36 6.38 5.88
CA TYR A 101 30.46 5.30 6.25
C TYR A 101 29.27 5.18 5.28
N ALA A 102 28.70 6.31 4.86
CA ALA A 102 27.65 6.33 3.84
C ALA A 102 28.14 5.81 2.49
N GLU A 103 29.36 6.17 2.07
CA GLU A 103 30.00 5.64 0.85
C GLU A 103 30.19 4.12 0.94
N ALA A 104 30.67 3.59 2.07
CA ALA A 104 30.77 2.15 2.28
C ALA A 104 29.41 1.44 2.21
N LEU A 105 28.33 2.04 2.74
CA LEU A 105 26.96 1.52 2.57
C LEU A 105 26.50 1.54 1.11
N THR A 106 26.92 2.52 0.31
CA THR A 106 26.59 2.55 -1.13
C THR A 106 27.27 1.43 -1.93
N GLU A 107 28.48 1.03 -1.53
CA GLU A 107 29.17 -0.13 -2.11
C GLU A 107 28.49 -1.44 -1.72
N VAL A 108 28.03 -1.58 -0.46
CA VAL A 108 27.19 -2.71 -0.03
C VAL A 108 25.90 -2.78 -0.85
N ALA A 109 25.21 -1.65 -1.05
CA ALA A 109 23.99 -1.57 -1.86
C ALA A 109 24.22 -1.98 -3.33
N SER A 110 25.34 -1.54 -3.91
CA SER A 110 25.72 -1.87 -5.29
C SER A 110 26.11 -3.33 -5.45
N SER A 111 26.81 -3.91 -4.48
CA SER A 111 27.20 -5.32 -4.48
C SER A 111 26.00 -6.26 -4.25
N ALA A 112 25.04 -5.84 -3.42
CA ALA A 112 23.84 -6.64 -3.12
C ALA A 112 23.01 -6.98 -4.37
N VAL A 113 22.85 -6.01 -5.27
CA VAL A 113 22.08 -6.23 -6.51
C VAL A 113 22.83 -7.07 -7.55
N MET A 114 24.10 -7.40 -7.30
CA MET A 114 24.89 -8.28 -8.17
C MET A 114 24.86 -9.75 -7.75
N LEU A 115 24.25 -10.10 -6.60
CA LEU A 115 24.15 -11.48 -6.10
C LEU A 115 23.31 -12.44 -6.97
N GLY A 116 22.79 -11.95 -8.09
CA GLY A 116 22.01 -12.68 -9.07
C GLY A 116 21.66 -11.78 -10.24
N THR A 117 20.66 -12.16 -11.02
CA THR A 117 20.28 -11.39 -12.21
C THR A 117 19.27 -10.30 -11.83
N ALA A 118 19.76 -9.17 -11.32
CA ALA A 118 18.87 -8.10 -10.86
C ALA A 118 18.09 -7.46 -12.02
N PRO A 119 16.76 -7.30 -11.88
CA PRO A 119 15.98 -6.48 -12.79
C PRO A 119 16.33 -4.99 -12.61
N ILE A 120 16.16 -4.20 -13.67
CA ILE A 120 16.56 -2.78 -13.72
C ILE A 120 15.98 -1.97 -12.55
N TRP A 121 14.76 -2.26 -12.14
CA TRP A 121 14.11 -1.54 -11.03
C TRP A 121 14.77 -1.83 -9.66
N VAL A 122 15.35 -3.01 -9.45
CA VAL A 122 16.12 -3.32 -8.23
C VAL A 122 17.42 -2.52 -8.21
N ILE A 123 18.08 -2.37 -9.36
CA ILE A 123 19.26 -1.49 -9.51
C ILE A 123 18.90 -0.03 -9.22
N ALA A 124 17.72 0.42 -9.67
CA ALA A 124 17.21 1.76 -9.38
C ALA A 124 16.93 1.95 -7.86
N ASN A 125 16.38 0.94 -7.18
CA ASN A 125 16.16 0.98 -5.74
C ASN A 125 17.47 1.05 -4.93
N ALA A 126 18.49 0.27 -5.32
CA ALA A 126 19.81 0.38 -4.70
C ALA A 126 20.44 1.77 -4.93
N SER A 127 20.21 2.36 -6.10
CA SER A 127 20.64 3.74 -6.39
C SER A 127 19.91 4.77 -5.52
N ALA A 128 18.61 4.58 -5.28
CA ALA A 128 17.82 5.43 -4.39
C ALA A 128 18.27 5.31 -2.92
N ALA A 129 18.53 4.10 -2.44
CA ALA A 129 19.09 3.84 -1.11
C ALA A 129 20.45 4.53 -0.93
N SER A 130 21.35 4.36 -1.89
CA SER A 130 22.64 5.06 -1.93
C SER A 130 22.48 6.58 -1.89
N GLY A 131 21.49 7.11 -2.62
CA GLY A 131 21.13 8.53 -2.57
C GLY A 131 20.70 8.99 -1.18
N ALA A 132 19.88 8.21 -0.49
CA ALA A 132 19.44 8.50 0.88
C ALA A 132 20.61 8.50 1.88
N TYR A 133 21.53 7.52 1.80
CA TYR A 133 22.70 7.44 2.66
C TYR A 133 23.61 8.65 2.50
N LEU A 134 23.95 9.01 1.25
CA LEU A 134 24.79 10.17 0.96
C LEU A 134 24.11 11.49 1.32
N ALA A 135 22.79 11.61 1.13
CA ALA A 135 22.04 12.79 1.53
C ALA A 135 22.06 13.00 3.05
N ALA A 136 21.86 11.93 3.82
CA ALA A 136 21.95 11.97 5.28
C ALA A 136 23.34 12.43 5.75
N ALA A 137 24.40 11.89 5.16
CA ALA A 137 25.77 12.28 5.49
C ALA A 137 26.11 13.74 5.11
N ARG A 138 25.52 14.29 4.04
CA ARG A 138 25.73 15.69 3.63
C ARG A 138 25.15 16.71 4.61
N LEU A 139 24.09 16.35 5.34
CA LEU A 139 23.52 17.22 6.38
C LEU A 139 24.45 17.36 7.60
N SER A 140 25.37 16.41 7.81
CA SER A 140 26.40 16.48 8.86
C SER A 140 27.55 17.45 8.53
N SER A 141 27.79 17.72 7.23
CA SER A 141 28.96 18.48 6.73
C SER A 141 28.69 19.97 6.46
N GLN A 142 27.43 20.43 6.58
CA GLN A 142 27.12 21.85 6.49
C GLN A 142 27.56 22.60 7.75
N ARG A 143 28.70 23.31 7.66
CA ARG A 143 29.02 24.40 8.59
C ARG A 143 28.07 25.56 8.30
N VAL A 144 27.18 25.87 9.24
CA VAL A 144 26.52 27.18 9.28
C VAL A 144 27.60 28.26 9.32
N PRO A 145 27.63 29.24 8.40
CA PRO A 145 28.54 30.38 8.52
C PRO A 145 28.17 31.14 9.79
N ALA A 146 29.13 31.30 10.70
CA ALA A 146 28.96 32.24 11.81
C ALA A 146 28.77 33.64 11.21
N PHE A 147 27.63 34.27 11.54
CA PHE A 147 27.39 35.68 11.23
C PHE A 147 28.54 36.54 11.78
N PRO A 148 29.14 37.45 10.98
CA PRO A 148 30.13 38.38 11.49
C PRO A 148 29.42 39.54 12.21
N GLY A 149 29.72 39.75 13.49
CA GLY A 149 29.47 41.04 14.15
C GLY A 149 29.02 40.98 15.61
N SER A 150 29.98 40.97 16.54
CA SER A 150 30.14 42.09 17.49
C SER A 150 31.41 41.85 18.30
N GLU A 151 32.47 42.51 17.87
CA GLU A 151 33.67 42.71 18.67
C GLU A 151 33.27 43.42 19.97
N SER A 152 33.49 42.77 21.10
CA SER A 152 33.57 43.41 22.41
C SER A 152 35.04 43.70 22.70
N ASP A 153 35.51 44.91 22.38
CA ASP A 153 36.64 45.54 23.09
C ASP A 153 36.88 46.97 22.59
N ALA A 154 36.06 47.91 23.04
CA ALA A 154 36.45 49.31 23.28
C ALA A 154 35.25 50.10 23.81
N GLU A 155 35.21 50.35 25.11
CA GLU A 155 35.01 51.69 25.71
C GLU A 155 34.62 51.57 27.19
N ARG A 156 35.63 51.26 28.00
CA ARG A 156 35.77 51.91 29.31
C ARG A 156 36.05 53.39 29.06
N ARG A 157 35.04 54.25 29.19
CA ARG A 157 35.17 55.65 29.65
C ARG A 157 33.81 56.34 29.70
N LEU A 158 33.29 56.49 30.92
CA LEU A 158 32.82 57.74 31.54
C LEU A 158 31.64 57.48 32.47
N LEU A 159 31.98 57.36 33.76
CA LEU A 159 31.10 57.62 34.89
C LEU A 159 30.79 59.12 34.94
N GLY A 160 29.52 59.50 35.11
CA GLY A 160 29.15 60.86 35.49
C GLY A 160 27.67 61.20 35.44
N GLY A 161 26.96 61.02 36.56
CA GLY A 161 26.09 62.06 37.14
C GLY A 161 24.65 62.29 36.64
N THR A 162 23.71 61.88 37.50
CA THR A 162 22.45 62.58 37.92
C THR A 162 21.19 62.62 37.03
N PRO A 163 19.98 62.71 37.64
CA PRO A 163 18.73 62.16 37.10
C PRO A 163 17.70 63.23 36.65
N GLY A 164 16.74 62.85 35.80
CA GLY A 164 15.48 63.58 35.66
C GLY A 164 14.68 63.32 34.37
N MET A 165 13.40 62.95 34.55
CA MET A 165 12.22 63.00 33.64
C MET A 165 12.39 62.41 32.23
N GLY A 166 11.60 61.43 31.78
CA GLY A 166 10.13 61.35 31.75
C GLY A 166 9.69 61.16 30.29
N LEU A 167 8.49 60.60 30.07
CA LEU A 167 7.87 60.20 28.78
C LEU A 167 8.32 58.78 28.35
N GLY A 168 7.48 57.75 28.36
CA GLY A 168 6.09 57.66 27.90
C GLY A 168 6.10 56.68 26.72
N SER A 169 5.71 55.42 26.94
CA SER A 169 5.57 54.43 25.86
C SER A 169 4.51 54.89 24.86
N PRO A 170 4.77 54.82 23.55
CA PRO A 170 3.73 54.64 22.57
C PRO A 170 3.83 53.21 22.03
N ASP A 171 2.90 52.38 22.46
CA ASP A 171 2.15 51.57 21.49
C ASP A 171 1.63 52.51 20.41
N THR A 172 1.94 52.24 19.15
CA THR A 172 0.99 52.33 18.03
C THR A 172 1.65 51.91 16.72
N MET A 173 0.93 51.07 15.98
CA MET A 173 1.13 50.63 14.59
C MET A 173 2.07 49.44 14.35
N ARG A 174 1.49 48.24 14.53
CA ARG A 174 1.65 47.14 13.56
C ARG A 174 0.27 46.53 13.22
N PRO A 175 -0.01 46.26 11.93
CA PRO A 175 -1.30 45.73 11.49
C PRO A 175 -1.48 44.26 11.89
N SER A 176 -2.69 43.93 12.31
CA SER A 176 -3.13 42.59 12.73
C SER A 176 -3.36 41.69 11.52
N ILE A 177 -2.73 40.51 11.53
CA ILE A 177 -3.12 39.35 10.72
C ILE A 177 -4.18 38.56 11.53
N PRO A 178 -5.33 38.18 10.97
CA PRO A 178 -6.36 37.43 11.70
C PRO A 178 -5.89 36.01 12.07
N GLY A 179 -6.06 35.65 13.33
CA GLY A 179 -5.89 34.27 13.81
C GLY A 179 -7.05 33.34 13.39
N PRO A 180 -6.92 32.03 13.65
CA PRO A 180 -7.82 31.00 13.15
C PRO A 180 -9.24 31.10 13.72
N ILE A 181 -10.20 30.74 12.87
CA ILE A 181 -11.65 30.80 13.08
C ILE A 181 -12.10 29.75 14.11
N ASP A 182 -13.01 30.16 15.01
CA ASP A 182 -13.67 29.34 16.03
C ASP A 182 -14.43 28.14 15.40
N PRO A 183 -14.25 26.88 15.85
CA PRO A 183 -14.90 25.70 15.27
C PRO A 183 -16.44 25.64 15.39
N ARG A 184 -17.09 26.68 15.91
CA ARG A 184 -18.55 26.74 16.05
C ARG A 184 -19.28 27.46 14.92
N LEU A 185 -18.59 27.85 13.85
CA LEU A 185 -19.20 28.57 12.71
C LEU A 185 -19.65 27.66 11.55
N LEU A 186 -19.39 26.35 11.60
CA LEU A 186 -19.72 25.42 10.50
C LEU A 186 -21.14 24.80 10.58
N ASP A 187 -21.96 25.20 11.54
CA ASP A 187 -23.29 24.61 11.79
C ASP A 187 -24.46 25.41 11.18
N LEU A 188 -24.18 26.31 10.23
CA LEU A 188 -25.17 27.22 9.62
C LEU A 188 -25.48 26.96 8.14
N LEU A 189 -25.10 25.80 7.59
CA LEU A 189 -25.40 25.43 6.20
C LEU A 189 -26.12 24.08 6.08
N GLN A 190 -27.12 23.84 6.93
CA GLN A 190 -28.10 22.77 6.71
C GLN A 190 -29.52 23.33 6.60
N PRO A 191 -30.20 23.19 5.45
CA PRO A 191 -31.62 23.44 5.33
C PRO A 191 -32.39 22.16 5.72
N ASP A 192 -32.83 22.08 6.96
CA ASP A 192 -34.14 21.54 7.39
C ASP A 192 -34.11 21.12 8.87
N ARG A 193 -34.70 21.95 9.75
CA ARG A 193 -35.80 21.56 10.65
C ARG A 193 -36.04 22.63 11.73
N LEU A 194 -37.02 23.47 11.45
CA LEU A 194 -37.83 24.15 12.45
C LEU A 194 -38.91 23.17 12.95
N ALA A 195 -38.91 22.87 14.25
CA ALA A 195 -40.14 22.94 15.07
C ALA A 195 -39.86 22.71 16.56
N ALA A 196 -40.01 23.81 17.30
CA ALA A 196 -40.63 23.90 18.62
C ALA A 196 -39.97 23.20 19.83
N GLN A 197 -39.23 24.01 20.59
CA GLN A 197 -39.14 23.88 22.04
C GLN A 197 -40.46 24.33 22.69
N GLY A 198 -40.95 23.54 23.65
CA GLY A 198 -42.00 23.90 24.60
C GLY A 198 -41.82 23.07 25.87
N GLY A 199 -41.62 23.74 27.00
CA GLY A 199 -41.29 23.17 28.31
C GLY A 199 -42.42 22.41 29.03
N PRO A 200 -42.21 22.07 30.32
CA PRO A 200 -42.60 20.80 30.97
C PRO A 200 -43.94 20.88 31.75
N PRO A 201 -44.44 19.77 32.35
CA PRO A 201 -44.08 19.46 33.75
C PRO A 201 -44.02 17.96 34.10
N GLY A 202 -43.47 17.66 35.29
CA GLY A 202 -43.32 16.32 35.84
C GLY A 202 -44.57 15.74 36.52
N GLY A 203 -44.40 14.54 37.09
CA GLY A 203 -45.38 13.90 37.97
C GLY A 203 -45.31 12.38 37.92
N GLN A 204 -45.10 11.77 39.09
CA GLN A 204 -45.05 10.34 39.38
C GLN A 204 -46.38 9.64 39.05
N ASP A 205 -46.38 8.37 38.60
CA ASP A 205 -46.85 7.22 39.40
C ASP A 205 -46.77 5.86 38.67
N SER A 206 -46.39 4.84 39.45
CA SER A 206 -46.80 3.43 39.48
C SER A 206 -47.25 2.63 38.22
N GLY A 207 -46.62 1.46 38.04
CA GLY A 207 -47.37 0.19 38.05
C GLY A 207 -47.45 -0.64 36.75
N ALA A 208 -46.74 -1.78 36.77
CA ALA A 208 -47.14 -3.11 36.26
C ALA A 208 -47.37 -3.36 34.74
N THR A 209 -46.48 -4.21 34.21
CA THR A 209 -46.73 -5.37 33.30
C THR A 209 -47.59 -5.18 32.04
N ALA A 210 -46.95 -5.26 30.87
CA ALA A 210 -47.44 -6.04 29.73
C ALA A 210 -46.34 -6.22 28.66
N SER A 211 -46.14 -7.47 28.25
CA SER A 211 -45.40 -7.86 27.05
C SER A 211 -46.06 -7.23 25.81
N ALA A 212 -45.31 -6.49 25.02
CA ALA A 212 -45.71 -5.99 23.72
C ALA A 212 -44.58 -6.24 22.71
N ALA A 213 -44.93 -6.91 21.63
CA ALA A 213 -44.08 -7.25 20.50
C ALA A 213 -43.28 -6.04 20.01
N LEU A 214 -41.99 -6.24 19.77
CA LEU A 214 -41.13 -5.29 19.07
C LEU A 214 -41.68 -5.12 17.65
N ALA A 215 -42.32 -3.98 17.41
CA ALA A 215 -42.65 -3.52 16.07
C ALA A 215 -41.35 -3.16 15.35
N ASP A 216 -41.22 -3.60 14.10
CA ASP A 216 -40.13 -3.19 13.20
C ASP A 216 -39.98 -1.66 13.18
N PRO A 217 -38.75 -1.13 13.18
CA PRO A 217 -38.54 0.29 12.98
C PRO A 217 -39.10 0.72 11.61
N PRO A 218 -39.67 1.93 11.51
CA PRO A 218 -40.31 2.39 10.29
C PRO A 218 -39.28 2.49 9.17
N ALA A 219 -39.56 1.80 8.05
CA ALA A 219 -38.76 1.85 6.85
C ALA A 219 -38.55 3.31 6.42
N GLU A 220 -37.29 3.70 6.28
CA GLU A 220 -36.91 4.99 5.72
C GLU A 220 -37.53 5.16 4.32
N PRO A 221 -37.96 6.38 3.97
CA PRO A 221 -38.60 6.64 2.69
C PRO A 221 -37.63 6.31 1.55
N ARG A 222 -37.94 5.25 0.79
CA ARG A 222 -37.22 4.87 -0.42
C ARG A 222 -37.29 6.04 -1.39
N THR A 223 -36.14 6.65 -1.67
CA THR A 223 -35.94 7.52 -2.82
C THR A 223 -36.52 6.84 -4.07
N PRO A 224 -37.23 7.57 -4.95
CA PRO A 224 -37.73 6.98 -6.19
C PRO A 224 -36.56 6.32 -6.93
N ALA A 225 -36.68 5.03 -7.21
CA ALA A 225 -35.65 4.30 -7.93
C ALA A 225 -35.41 5.00 -9.28
N GLU A 226 -34.16 5.40 -9.53
CA GLU A 226 -33.74 5.86 -10.84
C GLU A 226 -34.13 4.80 -11.90
N PRO A 227 -34.55 5.21 -13.10
CA PRO A 227 -34.92 4.26 -14.15
C PRO A 227 -33.76 3.28 -14.39
N GLU A 228 -34.07 1.98 -14.36
CA GLU A 228 -33.04 0.94 -14.53
C GLU A 228 -32.47 1.01 -15.95
N LYS A 229 -31.17 1.30 -16.05
CA LYS A 229 -30.45 1.38 -17.33
C LYS A 229 -30.40 0.01 -18.02
N SER A 230 -30.54 0.00 -19.34
CA SER A 230 -30.42 -1.23 -20.13
C SER A 230 -28.95 -1.69 -20.25
N VAL A 231 -28.74 -2.94 -20.66
CA VAL A 231 -27.38 -3.46 -20.94
C VAL A 231 -26.71 -2.63 -22.03
N GLU A 232 -27.46 -2.26 -23.07
CA GLU A 232 -26.97 -1.45 -24.19
C GLU A 232 -26.57 -0.04 -23.75
N GLU A 233 -27.33 0.59 -22.86
CA GLU A 233 -27.01 1.91 -22.31
C GLU A 233 -25.72 1.88 -21.48
N LEU A 234 -25.55 0.85 -20.64
CA LEU A 234 -24.37 0.68 -19.82
C LEU A 234 -23.12 0.32 -20.64
N LEU A 235 -23.27 -0.47 -21.71
CA LEU A 235 -22.20 -0.72 -22.67
C LEU A 235 -21.84 0.55 -23.45
N ALA A 236 -22.82 1.37 -23.81
CA ALA A 236 -22.55 2.66 -24.45
C ALA A 236 -21.81 3.62 -23.50
N GLU A 237 -22.14 3.63 -22.21
CA GLU A 237 -21.39 4.38 -21.19
C GLU A 237 -19.94 3.89 -21.08
N LEU A 238 -19.72 2.57 -21.09
CA LEU A 238 -18.38 1.99 -21.11
C LEU A 238 -17.62 2.39 -22.38
N ASP A 239 -18.25 2.29 -23.55
CA ASP A 239 -17.65 2.59 -24.85
C ASP A 239 -17.30 4.07 -24.99
N ALA A 240 -18.07 4.95 -24.34
CA ALA A 240 -17.82 6.39 -24.27
C ALA A 240 -16.65 6.77 -23.36
N MET A 241 -16.18 5.88 -22.47
CA MET A 241 -14.99 6.14 -21.66
C MET A 241 -13.76 6.30 -22.57
N ILE A 242 -12.88 7.25 -22.25
CA ILE A 242 -11.67 7.51 -23.05
C ILE A 242 -10.71 6.32 -22.92
N GLY A 243 -10.14 5.89 -24.05
CA GLY A 243 -9.20 4.76 -24.11
C GLY A 243 -9.82 3.42 -23.74
N LEU A 244 -9.07 2.61 -22.97
CA LEU A 244 -9.53 1.33 -22.41
C LEU A 244 -9.96 0.27 -23.43
N GLU A 245 -9.39 0.28 -24.64
CA GLU A 245 -9.80 -0.60 -25.75
C GLU A 245 -9.80 -2.09 -25.34
N ARG A 246 -8.74 -2.53 -24.64
CA ARG A 246 -8.62 -3.91 -24.19
C ARG A 246 -9.67 -4.28 -23.15
N VAL A 247 -9.98 -3.37 -22.22
CA VAL A 247 -11.01 -3.53 -21.18
C VAL A 247 -12.39 -3.61 -21.82
N LYS A 248 -12.71 -2.67 -22.72
CA LYS A 248 -13.99 -2.64 -23.47
C LYS A 248 -14.21 -3.97 -24.17
N LYS A 249 -13.22 -4.43 -24.94
CA LYS A 249 -13.30 -5.69 -25.68
C LYS A 249 -13.55 -6.90 -24.77
N GLU A 250 -12.86 -6.99 -23.63
CA GLU A 250 -13.06 -8.11 -22.71
C GLU A 250 -14.43 -8.05 -22.03
N ILE A 251 -14.92 -6.87 -21.63
CA ILE A 251 -16.26 -6.75 -21.05
C ILE A 251 -17.34 -7.11 -22.07
N HIS A 252 -17.26 -6.63 -23.30
CA HIS A 252 -18.17 -7.03 -24.39
C HIS A 252 -18.16 -8.56 -24.60
N ARG A 253 -16.99 -9.19 -24.54
CA ARG A 253 -16.84 -10.65 -24.63
C ARG A 253 -17.55 -11.37 -23.47
N GLN A 254 -17.38 -10.87 -22.25
CA GLN A 254 -18.04 -11.43 -21.06
C GLN A 254 -19.55 -11.28 -21.12
N VAL A 255 -20.06 -10.10 -21.54
CA VAL A 255 -21.50 -9.88 -21.72
C VAL A 255 -22.08 -10.84 -22.77
N ALA A 256 -21.39 -11.04 -23.90
CA ALA A 256 -21.82 -11.99 -24.91
C ALA A 256 -21.89 -13.44 -24.36
N LEU A 257 -20.87 -13.85 -23.60
CA LEU A 257 -20.83 -15.18 -22.96
C LEU A 257 -22.01 -15.37 -22.00
N LEU A 258 -22.22 -14.42 -21.09
CA LEU A 258 -23.28 -14.45 -20.08
C LEU A 258 -24.68 -14.39 -20.71
N THR A 259 -24.84 -13.62 -21.79
CA THR A 259 -26.09 -13.55 -22.55
C THR A 259 -26.44 -14.91 -23.16
N VAL A 260 -25.46 -15.60 -23.77
CA VAL A 260 -25.66 -16.95 -24.31
C VAL A 260 -25.94 -17.96 -23.19
N GLU A 261 -25.27 -17.86 -22.05
CA GLU A 261 -25.52 -18.73 -20.89
C GLU A 261 -26.97 -18.59 -20.39
N LYS A 262 -27.47 -17.35 -20.31
CA LYS A 262 -28.87 -17.05 -19.98
C LYS A 262 -29.84 -17.69 -20.98
N MET A 263 -29.62 -17.48 -22.28
CA MET A 263 -30.45 -18.09 -23.34
C MET A 263 -30.46 -19.62 -23.27
N ARG A 264 -29.32 -20.24 -22.97
CA ARG A 264 -29.22 -21.70 -22.79
C ARG A 264 -30.05 -22.17 -21.60
N THR A 265 -29.97 -21.46 -20.48
CA THR A 265 -30.72 -21.76 -19.26
C THR A 265 -32.22 -21.63 -19.48
N GLU A 266 -32.67 -20.56 -20.14
CA GLU A 266 -34.07 -20.33 -20.53
C GLU A 266 -34.59 -21.41 -21.50
N ALA A 267 -33.72 -21.93 -22.37
CA ALA A 267 -34.02 -23.06 -23.24
C ALA A 267 -34.01 -24.43 -22.51
N GLY A 268 -33.82 -24.46 -21.20
CA GLY A 268 -33.77 -25.69 -20.40
C GLY A 268 -32.50 -26.53 -20.61
N LEU A 269 -31.47 -25.97 -21.25
CA LEU A 269 -30.17 -26.63 -21.42
C LEU A 269 -29.35 -26.48 -20.13
N LYS A 270 -28.51 -27.46 -19.86
CA LYS A 270 -27.52 -27.35 -18.80
C LYS A 270 -26.53 -26.23 -19.16
N ALA A 271 -26.48 -25.19 -18.34
CA ALA A 271 -25.42 -24.20 -18.34
C ALA A 271 -24.22 -24.72 -17.56
N HIS A 272 -23.02 -24.37 -18.03
CA HIS A 272 -21.79 -24.63 -17.28
C HIS A 272 -21.62 -23.48 -16.30
N LYS A 273 -21.63 -23.74 -15.00
CA LYS A 273 -21.54 -22.69 -13.98
C LYS A 273 -20.12 -22.13 -13.98
N MET A 274 -19.91 -21.05 -14.72
CA MET A 274 -18.62 -20.36 -14.74
C MET A 274 -18.53 -19.41 -13.56
N SER A 275 -17.32 -19.24 -13.04
CA SER A 275 -17.08 -18.19 -12.06
C SER A 275 -17.25 -16.82 -12.72
N ARG A 276 -17.87 -15.89 -11.99
CA ARG A 276 -18.14 -14.51 -12.44
C ARG A 276 -17.14 -13.51 -11.83
N HIS A 277 -16.21 -13.99 -11.01
CA HIS A 277 -15.22 -13.18 -10.32
C HIS A 277 -14.11 -12.71 -11.27
N LEU A 278 -13.65 -11.48 -11.09
CA LEU A 278 -12.72 -10.82 -12.02
C LEU A 278 -11.45 -10.35 -11.31
N ILE A 279 -10.32 -10.37 -12.02
CA ILE A 279 -9.07 -9.73 -11.60
C ILE A 279 -8.88 -8.48 -12.45
N PHE A 280 -8.74 -7.32 -11.83
CA PHE A 280 -8.41 -6.06 -12.50
C PHE A 280 -6.95 -5.71 -12.23
N VAL A 281 -6.09 -5.78 -13.25
CA VAL A 281 -4.66 -5.44 -13.10
C VAL A 281 -4.32 -4.17 -13.87
N GLY A 282 -3.57 -3.27 -13.25
CA GLY A 282 -3.08 -2.05 -13.91
C GLY A 282 -2.73 -0.94 -12.92
N ASN A 283 -2.03 0.09 -13.40
CA ASN A 283 -1.54 1.19 -12.56
C ASN A 283 -2.68 2.04 -11.97
N PRO A 284 -2.42 2.88 -10.95
CA PRO A 284 -3.43 3.76 -10.36
C PRO A 284 -4.03 4.70 -11.39
N GLY A 285 -5.32 4.99 -11.24
CA GLY A 285 -6.01 5.97 -12.09
C GLY A 285 -6.30 5.52 -13.52
N THR A 286 -6.19 4.24 -13.84
CA THR A 286 -6.61 3.66 -15.13
C THR A 286 -8.12 3.34 -15.22
N GLY A 287 -8.92 3.77 -14.24
CA GLY A 287 -10.39 3.62 -14.29
C GLY A 287 -10.96 2.31 -13.76
N LYS A 288 -10.17 1.48 -13.07
CA LYS A 288 -10.60 0.19 -12.47
C LYS A 288 -11.92 0.26 -11.68
N THR A 289 -12.00 1.14 -10.67
CA THR A 289 -13.20 1.30 -9.83
C THR A 289 -14.41 1.78 -10.64
N THR A 290 -14.22 2.70 -11.59
CA THR A 290 -15.28 3.19 -12.48
C THR A 290 -15.85 2.07 -13.33
N VAL A 291 -14.97 1.24 -13.92
CA VAL A 291 -15.37 0.08 -14.72
C VAL A 291 -16.04 -0.99 -13.84
N ALA A 292 -15.58 -1.21 -12.61
CA ALA A 292 -16.21 -2.15 -11.68
C ALA A 292 -17.67 -1.78 -11.38
N ARG A 293 -17.96 -0.47 -11.25
CA ARG A 293 -19.33 0.03 -11.08
C ARG A 293 -20.21 -0.27 -12.29
N LEU A 294 -19.68 -0.07 -13.50
CA LEU A 294 -20.39 -0.40 -14.74
C LEU A 294 -20.66 -1.90 -14.85
N VAL A 295 -19.67 -2.75 -14.52
CA VAL A 295 -19.84 -4.21 -14.49
C VAL A 295 -20.97 -4.62 -13.55
N GLY A 296 -21.05 -4.04 -12.35
CA GLY A 296 -22.15 -4.28 -11.41
C GLY A 296 -23.52 -3.93 -12.00
N GLY A 297 -23.63 -2.77 -12.66
CA GLY A 297 -24.84 -2.37 -13.39
C GLY A 297 -25.19 -3.32 -14.54
N ILE A 298 -24.20 -3.74 -15.33
CA ILE A 298 -24.40 -4.63 -16.48
C ILE A 298 -24.91 -5.99 -15.99
N TYR A 299 -24.30 -6.54 -14.94
CA TYR A 299 -24.72 -7.81 -14.36
C TYR A 299 -26.11 -7.74 -13.74
N LYS A 300 -26.49 -6.59 -13.16
CA LYS A 300 -27.87 -6.32 -12.73
C LYS A 300 -28.84 -6.32 -13.91
N ALA A 301 -28.53 -5.59 -14.98
CA ALA A 301 -29.37 -5.49 -16.17
C ALA A 301 -29.52 -6.85 -16.90
N LEU A 302 -28.51 -7.72 -16.83
CA LEU A 302 -28.60 -9.10 -17.31
C LEU A 302 -29.45 -10.02 -16.42
N GLY A 303 -29.77 -9.60 -15.19
CA GLY A 303 -30.50 -10.37 -14.19
C GLY A 303 -29.63 -11.36 -13.41
N LEU A 304 -28.30 -11.14 -13.40
CA LEU A 304 -27.34 -11.95 -12.66
C LEU A 304 -27.14 -11.46 -11.23
N LEU A 305 -27.33 -10.16 -11.00
CA LEU A 305 -27.22 -9.53 -9.69
C LEU A 305 -28.55 -8.83 -9.33
N PRO A 306 -29.10 -9.05 -8.13
CA PRO A 306 -30.30 -8.38 -7.66
C PRO A 306 -30.23 -6.84 -7.64
N THR A 307 -29.12 -6.27 -7.17
CA THR A 307 -28.98 -4.81 -6.96
C THR A 307 -27.89 -4.19 -7.82
N GLY A 308 -26.80 -4.92 -8.10
CA GLY A 308 -25.65 -4.38 -8.87
C GLY A 308 -24.85 -3.30 -8.15
N GLN A 309 -25.05 -3.14 -6.83
CA GLN A 309 -24.30 -2.19 -6.01
C GLN A 309 -22.80 -2.50 -6.03
N LEU A 310 -21.97 -1.47 -5.87
CA LEU A 310 -20.52 -1.63 -5.71
C LEU A 310 -20.14 -1.30 -4.27
N VAL A 311 -19.57 -2.27 -3.56
CA VAL A 311 -18.94 -2.09 -2.25
C VAL A 311 -17.43 -2.15 -2.46
N GLU A 312 -16.76 -1.02 -2.30
CA GLU A 312 -15.31 -0.88 -2.42
C GLU A 312 -14.68 -1.01 -1.04
N VAL A 313 -13.62 -1.83 -0.93
CA VAL A 313 -12.88 -2.04 0.31
C VAL A 313 -11.38 -2.21 0.09
N ASP A 314 -10.61 -1.99 1.14
CA ASP A 314 -9.18 -2.32 1.20
C ASP A 314 -8.84 -3.35 2.32
N ARG A 315 -7.55 -3.60 2.53
CA ARG A 315 -7.06 -4.52 3.59
C ARG A 315 -7.60 -4.15 4.98
N SER A 316 -7.61 -2.86 5.31
CA SER A 316 -7.98 -2.37 6.64
C SER A 316 -9.43 -2.66 7.00
N GLU A 317 -10.30 -2.80 5.99
CA GLU A 317 -11.71 -3.12 6.16
C GLU A 317 -11.98 -4.63 6.23
N LEU A 318 -11.07 -5.46 5.74
CA LEU A 318 -11.21 -6.92 5.77
C LEU A 318 -10.51 -7.56 6.98
N VAL A 319 -9.37 -7.01 7.38
CA VAL A 319 -8.52 -7.57 8.45
C VAL A 319 -8.77 -6.84 9.77
N ALA A 320 -8.88 -7.60 10.87
CA ALA A 320 -9.00 -7.06 12.22
C ALA A 320 -7.66 -7.13 12.97
N GLY A 321 -7.46 -6.27 13.97
CA GLY A 321 -6.25 -6.25 14.79
C GLY A 321 -6.18 -7.35 15.87
N TYR A 322 -7.27 -8.10 16.08
CA TYR A 322 -7.39 -9.11 17.13
C TYR A 322 -7.73 -10.48 16.55
N VAL A 323 -7.16 -11.54 17.14
CA VAL A 323 -7.36 -12.94 16.74
C VAL A 323 -8.85 -13.31 16.75
N GLY A 324 -9.31 -13.96 15.68
CA GLY A 324 -10.66 -14.50 15.54
C GLY A 324 -11.73 -13.48 15.14
N GLN A 325 -11.37 -12.21 14.93
CA GLN A 325 -12.31 -11.18 14.43
C GLN A 325 -12.25 -11.00 12.92
N THR A 326 -11.16 -11.40 12.28
CA THR A 326 -10.96 -11.17 10.84
C THR A 326 -11.98 -11.93 10.00
N ALA A 327 -12.26 -13.20 10.31
CA ALA A 327 -13.31 -13.95 9.61
C ALA A 327 -14.68 -13.28 9.70
N MET A 328 -15.10 -12.82 10.89
CA MET A 328 -16.38 -12.12 11.07
C MET A 328 -16.42 -10.83 10.27
N LYS A 329 -15.36 -10.02 10.35
CA LYS A 329 -15.26 -8.74 9.64
C LYS A 329 -15.32 -8.92 8.12
N THR A 330 -14.60 -9.92 7.59
CA THR A 330 -14.60 -10.25 6.15
C THR A 330 -15.98 -10.73 5.70
N ALA A 331 -16.64 -11.59 6.48
CA ALA A 331 -17.98 -12.08 6.18
C ALA A 331 -19.03 -10.95 6.21
N GLU A 332 -18.94 -10.01 7.16
CA GLU A 332 -19.82 -8.84 7.22
C GLU A 332 -19.66 -7.93 5.99
N VAL A 333 -18.42 -7.72 5.53
CA VAL A 333 -18.15 -6.96 4.30
C VAL A 333 -18.73 -7.70 3.07
N CYS A 334 -18.55 -9.01 2.98
CA CYS A 334 -19.14 -9.82 1.91
C CYS A 334 -20.67 -9.73 1.92
N ALA A 335 -21.29 -9.81 3.10
CA ALA A 335 -22.74 -9.71 3.27
C ALA A 335 -23.29 -8.34 2.84
N LYS A 336 -22.54 -7.25 3.06
CA LYS A 336 -22.91 -5.91 2.55
C LYS A 336 -22.88 -5.86 1.02
N ALA A 337 -21.99 -6.62 0.39
CA ALA A 337 -21.82 -6.67 -1.07
C ALA A 337 -22.74 -7.69 -1.76
N THR A 338 -23.37 -8.61 -1.01
CA THR A 338 -24.34 -9.57 -1.54
C THR A 338 -25.44 -8.84 -2.31
N GLY A 339 -25.82 -9.40 -3.45
CA GLY A 339 -26.69 -8.78 -4.43
C GLY A 339 -25.95 -7.91 -5.47
N GLY A 340 -24.66 -7.68 -5.29
CA GLY A 340 -23.85 -6.75 -6.07
C GLY A 340 -22.39 -7.21 -6.26
N VAL A 341 -21.48 -6.24 -6.24
CA VAL A 341 -20.05 -6.39 -6.49
C VAL A 341 -19.27 -5.99 -5.24
N LEU A 342 -18.38 -6.88 -4.77
CA LEU A 342 -17.33 -6.56 -3.80
C LEU A 342 -16.05 -6.23 -4.57
N PHE A 343 -15.57 -5.00 -4.49
CA PHE A 343 -14.32 -4.57 -5.10
C PHE A 343 -13.24 -4.41 -4.03
N ILE A 344 -12.17 -5.19 -4.13
CA ILE A 344 -11.06 -5.16 -3.19
C ILE A 344 -9.87 -4.51 -3.88
N ASP A 345 -9.56 -3.26 -3.51
CA ASP A 345 -8.39 -2.56 -4.04
C ASP A 345 -7.10 -3.02 -3.36
N GLU A 346 -6.01 -2.99 -4.13
CA GLU A 346 -4.70 -3.51 -3.74
C GLU A 346 -4.77 -4.87 -3.03
N ALA A 347 -5.51 -5.82 -3.60
CA ALA A 347 -5.82 -7.10 -2.97
C ALA A 347 -4.58 -7.92 -2.57
N TYR A 348 -3.44 -7.70 -3.23
CA TYR A 348 -2.14 -8.28 -2.83
C TYR A 348 -1.69 -7.87 -1.42
N ALA A 349 -2.25 -6.80 -0.85
CA ALA A 349 -2.06 -6.45 0.54
C ALA A 349 -2.64 -7.53 1.47
N LEU A 350 -3.60 -8.36 1.03
CA LEU A 350 -4.11 -9.52 1.76
C LEU A 350 -3.18 -10.74 1.69
N THR A 351 -1.90 -10.55 1.37
CA THR A 351 -0.88 -11.59 1.48
C THR A 351 -0.09 -11.45 2.79
N GLY A 352 0.47 -12.57 3.27
CA GLY A 352 1.45 -12.57 4.36
C GLY A 352 0.93 -13.20 5.64
N ASP A 353 0.60 -12.38 6.64
CA ASP A 353 0.34 -12.83 8.01
C ASP A 353 -0.90 -13.75 8.16
N GLN A 354 -1.05 -14.33 9.35
CA GLN A 354 -2.14 -15.25 9.67
C GLN A 354 -3.53 -14.62 9.52
N TYR A 355 -3.66 -13.31 9.76
CA TYR A 355 -4.94 -12.61 9.68
C TYR A 355 -5.34 -12.38 8.22
N ALA A 356 -4.39 -12.01 7.37
CA ALA A 356 -4.59 -11.89 5.94
C ALA A 356 -4.99 -13.25 5.33
N SER A 357 -4.35 -14.33 5.77
CA SER A 357 -4.71 -15.71 5.38
C SER A 357 -6.13 -16.08 5.82
N GLU A 358 -6.55 -15.69 7.03
CA GLU A 358 -7.92 -15.88 7.54
C GLU A 358 -8.95 -15.12 6.71
N ALA A 359 -8.66 -13.88 6.32
CA ALA A 359 -9.50 -13.08 5.44
C ALA A 359 -9.66 -13.74 4.06
N VAL A 360 -8.56 -14.17 3.44
CA VAL A 360 -8.60 -14.86 2.14
C VAL A 360 -9.41 -16.15 2.21
N ASN A 361 -9.21 -16.98 3.24
CA ASN A 361 -9.97 -18.21 3.40
C ASN A 361 -11.47 -17.95 3.58
N THR A 362 -11.81 -16.90 4.34
CA THR A 362 -13.20 -16.47 4.50
C THR A 362 -13.78 -15.98 3.18
N LEU A 363 -13.05 -15.13 2.44
CA LEU A 363 -13.47 -14.65 1.12
C LEU A 363 -13.74 -15.81 0.15
N VAL A 364 -12.85 -16.79 0.07
CA VAL A 364 -13.01 -17.98 -0.79
C VAL A 364 -14.27 -18.79 -0.43
N LYS A 365 -14.61 -18.87 0.86
CA LYS A 365 -15.84 -19.50 1.35
C LYS A 365 -17.07 -18.69 0.92
N GLU A 366 -17.09 -17.39 1.18
CA GLU A 366 -18.22 -16.53 0.82
C GLU A 366 -18.45 -16.49 -0.70
N MET A 367 -17.39 -16.54 -1.51
CA MET A 367 -17.48 -16.67 -2.97
C MET A 367 -18.20 -17.95 -3.43
N GLU A 368 -18.13 -19.05 -2.68
CA GLU A 368 -18.89 -20.27 -3.00
C GLU A 368 -20.33 -20.19 -2.51
N ASP A 369 -20.50 -19.79 -1.26
CA ASP A 369 -21.80 -19.74 -0.59
C ASP A 369 -22.73 -18.75 -1.32
N HIS A 370 -22.17 -17.66 -1.86
CA HIS A 370 -22.87 -16.57 -2.56
C HIS A 370 -22.57 -16.48 -4.06
N ARG A 371 -22.20 -17.60 -4.71
CA ARG A 371 -21.77 -17.56 -6.12
C ARG A 371 -22.82 -17.05 -7.12
N GLU A 372 -24.11 -17.07 -6.75
CA GLU A 372 -25.20 -16.67 -7.63
C GLU A 372 -25.54 -15.18 -7.52
N ASP A 373 -25.18 -14.54 -6.39
CA ASP A 373 -25.59 -13.16 -6.05
C ASP A 373 -24.45 -12.26 -5.55
N LEU A 374 -23.21 -12.76 -5.47
CA LEU A 374 -22.02 -11.97 -5.15
C LEU A 374 -20.97 -12.09 -6.26
N VAL A 375 -20.47 -10.94 -6.74
CA VAL A 375 -19.31 -10.88 -7.62
C VAL A 375 -18.16 -10.16 -6.94
N VAL A 376 -17.10 -10.90 -6.62
CA VAL A 376 -15.83 -10.33 -6.17
C VAL A 376 -14.96 -9.88 -7.36
N ILE A 377 -14.47 -8.65 -7.30
CA ILE A 377 -13.43 -8.10 -8.18
C ILE A 377 -12.23 -7.76 -7.32
N VAL A 378 -11.08 -8.37 -7.60
CA VAL A 378 -9.81 -8.03 -6.93
C VAL A 378 -8.97 -7.16 -7.84
N ALA A 379 -8.43 -6.07 -7.32
CA ALA A 379 -7.66 -5.11 -8.10
C ALA A 379 -6.24 -4.92 -7.55
N GLY A 380 -5.29 -4.57 -8.42
CA GLY A 380 -3.94 -4.23 -8.01
C GLY A 380 -2.95 -4.11 -9.17
N TYR A 381 -1.66 -3.99 -8.84
CA TYR A 381 -0.59 -3.99 -9.82
C TYR A 381 -0.39 -5.39 -10.43
N PRO A 382 0.01 -5.50 -11.71
CA PRO A 382 0.16 -6.79 -12.38
C PRO A 382 1.04 -7.80 -11.62
N ASP A 383 2.27 -7.42 -11.26
CA ASP A 383 3.22 -8.37 -10.67
C ASP A 383 2.80 -8.87 -9.26
N PRO A 384 2.42 -7.99 -8.31
CA PRO A 384 1.93 -8.43 -6.99
C PRO A 384 0.66 -9.29 -7.07
N MET A 385 -0.21 -9.03 -8.04
CA MET A 385 -1.46 -9.78 -8.21
C MET A 385 -1.21 -11.23 -8.64
N VAL A 386 -0.16 -11.50 -9.42
CA VAL A 386 0.24 -12.89 -9.75
C VAL A 386 0.57 -13.66 -8.47
N GLY A 387 1.36 -13.06 -7.58
CA GLY A 387 1.72 -13.65 -6.28
C GLY A 387 0.51 -13.89 -5.37
N PHE A 388 -0.40 -12.91 -5.30
CA PHE A 388 -1.63 -13.01 -4.51
C PHE A 388 -2.52 -14.19 -4.95
N ILE A 389 -2.78 -14.31 -6.25
CA ILE A 389 -3.63 -15.38 -6.79
C ILE A 389 -2.95 -16.76 -6.62
N ALA A 390 -1.63 -16.83 -6.78
CA ALA A 390 -0.87 -18.07 -6.62
C ALA A 390 -0.80 -18.58 -5.18
N GLN A 391 -1.00 -17.70 -4.18
CA GLN A 391 -0.89 -18.05 -2.77
C GLN A 391 -1.99 -19.01 -2.29
N ASN A 392 -3.16 -19.00 -2.92
CA ASN A 392 -4.29 -19.82 -2.51
C ASN A 392 -4.94 -20.51 -3.73
N PRO A 393 -4.92 -21.86 -3.82
CA PRO A 393 -5.57 -22.59 -4.91
C PRO A 393 -7.07 -22.28 -5.05
N GLY A 394 -7.74 -21.94 -3.95
CA GLY A 394 -9.15 -21.50 -3.94
C GLY A 394 -9.36 -20.22 -4.73
N LEU A 395 -8.47 -19.23 -4.60
CA LEU A 395 -8.49 -18.01 -5.41
C LEU A 395 -8.26 -18.34 -6.88
N ALA A 396 -7.20 -19.08 -7.21
CA ALA A 396 -6.86 -19.42 -8.59
C ALA A 396 -8.00 -20.15 -9.33
N SER A 397 -8.75 -21.01 -8.64
CA SER A 397 -9.90 -21.71 -9.23
C SER A 397 -11.12 -20.82 -9.51
N ARG A 398 -11.30 -19.74 -8.73
CA ARG A 398 -12.45 -18.83 -8.83
C ARG A 398 -12.15 -17.62 -9.72
N PHE A 399 -10.91 -17.16 -9.76
CA PHE A 399 -10.53 -16.00 -10.57
C PHE A 399 -9.97 -16.45 -11.93
N THR A 400 -10.87 -16.79 -12.86
CA THR A 400 -10.51 -17.30 -14.19
C THR A 400 -10.37 -16.21 -15.26
N THR A 401 -10.71 -14.97 -14.94
CA THR A 401 -10.72 -13.86 -15.91
C THR A 401 -9.95 -12.67 -15.36
N THR A 402 -8.91 -12.30 -16.09
CA THR A 402 -8.09 -11.12 -15.81
C THR A 402 -8.34 -10.06 -16.87
N ILE A 403 -8.64 -8.85 -16.42
CA ILE A 403 -8.79 -7.66 -17.25
C ILE A 403 -7.59 -6.75 -16.97
N GLU A 404 -6.78 -6.54 -18.01
CA GLU A 404 -5.63 -5.65 -17.98
C GLU A 404 -6.06 -4.23 -18.36
N PHE A 405 -5.71 -3.27 -17.50
CA PHE A 405 -5.93 -1.84 -17.66
C PHE A 405 -4.60 -1.18 -18.03
N ASP A 406 -4.45 -0.90 -19.32
CA ASP A 406 -3.28 -0.23 -19.87
C ASP A 406 -3.19 1.23 -19.38
N ASP A 407 -1.97 1.76 -19.31
CA ASP A 407 -1.75 3.19 -19.08
C ASP A 407 -2.32 4.01 -20.24
N TYR A 408 -2.84 5.19 -19.93
CA TYR A 408 -3.31 6.11 -20.94
C TYR A 408 -2.13 6.78 -21.66
N SER A 409 -2.27 6.87 -22.98
CA SER A 409 -1.42 7.70 -23.83
C SER A 409 -1.54 9.19 -23.49
N ASP A 410 -0.58 9.99 -23.94
CA ASP A 410 -0.61 11.45 -23.75
C ASP A 410 -1.89 12.07 -24.31
N ASP A 411 -2.33 11.61 -25.49
CA ASP A 411 -3.55 12.09 -26.14
C ASP A 411 -4.80 11.73 -25.32
N GLU A 412 -4.86 10.52 -24.76
CA GLU A 412 -5.96 10.09 -23.90
C GLU A 412 -5.97 10.86 -22.57
N LEU A 413 -4.82 11.16 -21.98
CA LEU A 413 -4.74 11.93 -20.74
C LEU A 413 -5.13 13.39 -20.92
N LEU A 414 -4.77 13.97 -22.07
CA LEU A 414 -5.22 15.31 -22.44
C LEU A 414 -6.73 15.32 -22.69
N ALA A 415 -7.28 14.31 -23.36
CA ALA A 415 -8.72 14.17 -23.54
C ALA A 415 -9.46 13.97 -22.20
N ILE A 416 -8.88 13.23 -21.25
CA ILE A 416 -9.42 13.08 -19.89
C ILE A 416 -9.43 14.44 -19.19
N LEU A 417 -8.36 15.22 -19.29
CA LEU A 417 -8.29 16.57 -18.74
C LEU A 417 -9.37 17.48 -19.36
N ASP A 418 -9.51 17.49 -20.68
CA ASP A 418 -10.56 18.24 -21.39
C ASP A 418 -11.96 17.83 -20.89
N SER A 419 -12.20 16.54 -20.70
CA SER A 419 -13.48 16.01 -20.18
C SER A 419 -13.76 16.46 -18.75
N ILE A 420 -12.77 16.41 -17.85
CA ILE A 420 -12.89 16.88 -16.46
C ILE A 420 -13.18 18.39 -16.43
N ALA A 421 -12.45 19.17 -17.24
CA ALA A 421 -12.64 20.60 -17.36
C ALA A 421 -14.04 20.95 -17.86
N ALA A 422 -14.48 20.32 -18.95
CA ALA A 422 -15.80 20.55 -19.53
C ALA A 422 -16.93 20.18 -18.55
N GLY A 423 -16.78 19.10 -17.77
CA GLY A 423 -17.73 18.72 -16.72
C GLY A 423 -17.84 19.73 -15.57
N SER A 424 -16.88 20.65 -15.47
CA SER A 424 -16.84 21.72 -14.47
C SER A 424 -17.01 23.12 -15.09
N ASP A 425 -17.54 23.21 -16.32
CA ASP A 425 -17.71 24.43 -17.10
C ASP A 425 -16.41 25.20 -17.43
N TYR A 426 -15.26 24.53 -17.35
CA TYR A 426 -13.96 25.06 -17.80
C TYR A 426 -13.61 24.60 -19.22
N GLU A 427 -12.80 25.39 -19.90
CA GLU A 427 -12.29 25.08 -21.24
C GLU A 427 -10.81 25.48 -21.32
N LEU A 428 -9.97 24.57 -21.83
CA LEU A 428 -8.55 24.85 -22.05
C LEU A 428 -8.35 25.56 -23.39
N THR A 429 -7.56 26.62 -23.38
CA THR A 429 -7.08 27.27 -24.61
C THR A 429 -6.04 26.40 -25.34
N ASP A 430 -5.78 26.65 -26.62
CA ASP A 430 -4.86 25.83 -27.42
C ASP A 430 -3.41 25.88 -26.92
N ASP A 431 -2.97 27.02 -26.38
CA ASP A 431 -1.67 27.18 -25.72
C ASP A 431 -1.63 26.42 -24.39
N ALA A 432 -2.72 26.38 -23.61
CA ALA A 432 -2.83 25.56 -22.41
C ALA A 432 -2.74 24.06 -22.73
N ARG A 433 -3.40 23.59 -23.79
CA ARG A 433 -3.29 22.20 -24.26
C ARG A 433 -1.86 21.86 -24.67
N THR A 434 -1.22 22.74 -25.42
CA THR A 434 0.19 22.57 -25.84
C THR A 434 1.11 22.48 -24.62
N ARG A 435 0.85 23.32 -23.62
CA ARG A 435 1.57 23.35 -22.36
C ARG A 435 1.45 22.04 -21.57
N VAL A 436 0.24 21.54 -21.38
CA VAL A 436 0.00 20.26 -20.69
C VAL A 436 0.63 19.10 -21.45
N ARG A 437 0.58 19.12 -22.80
CA ARG A 437 1.24 18.10 -23.62
C ARG A 437 2.74 18.03 -23.35
N HIS A 438 3.44 19.17 -23.33
CA HIS A 438 4.86 19.19 -22.99
C HIS A 438 5.13 18.66 -21.56
N GLN A 439 4.23 18.95 -20.62
CA GLN A 439 4.34 18.43 -19.25
C GLN A 439 4.18 16.90 -19.21
N LEU A 440 3.23 16.34 -19.98
CA LEU A 440 3.02 14.90 -20.11
C LEU A 440 4.25 14.21 -20.73
N GLU A 441 4.77 14.77 -21.84
CA GLU A 441 5.97 14.25 -22.53
C GLU A 441 7.21 14.26 -21.64
N ALA A 442 7.34 15.24 -20.75
CA ALA A 442 8.44 15.34 -19.81
C ALA A 442 8.27 14.45 -18.55
N THR A 443 7.06 13.91 -18.31
CA THR A 443 6.76 13.15 -17.09
C THR A 443 7.05 11.66 -17.29
N PRO A 444 7.98 11.06 -16.52
CA PRO A 444 8.28 9.63 -16.64
C PRO A 444 7.08 8.74 -16.32
N ARG A 445 6.80 7.77 -17.21
CA ARG A 445 5.75 6.75 -17.01
C ARG A 445 6.27 5.61 -16.13
N THR A 446 6.40 5.90 -14.84
CA THR A 446 6.74 4.89 -13.84
C THR A 446 5.50 4.04 -13.47
N PRO A 447 5.66 2.87 -12.85
CA PRO A 447 4.51 2.08 -12.35
C PRO A 447 3.62 2.83 -11.35
N ALA A 448 4.16 3.84 -10.66
CA ALA A 448 3.41 4.70 -9.75
C ALA A 448 2.70 5.88 -10.47
N PHE A 449 2.79 5.97 -11.80
CA PHE A 449 2.17 7.05 -12.55
C PHE A 449 0.63 7.01 -12.39
N GLY A 450 0.07 8.14 -11.97
CA GLY A 450 -1.32 8.22 -11.53
C GLY A 450 -2.38 8.24 -12.65
N ASN A 451 -2.00 8.21 -13.93
CA ASN A 451 -2.94 8.19 -15.08
C ASN A 451 -4.07 9.24 -14.95
N GLY A 452 -5.34 8.86 -14.91
CA GLY A 452 -6.45 9.80 -14.75
C GLY A 452 -6.36 10.64 -13.46
N ARG A 453 -5.68 10.15 -12.41
CA ARG A 453 -5.36 10.96 -11.21
C ARG A 453 -4.36 12.07 -11.55
N PHE A 454 -3.40 11.84 -12.45
CA PHE A 454 -2.53 12.90 -12.96
C PHE A 454 -3.36 14.00 -13.64
N SER A 455 -4.24 13.66 -14.58
CA SER A 455 -5.09 14.66 -15.27
C SER A 455 -5.98 15.43 -14.28
N ARG A 456 -6.53 14.75 -13.27
CA ARG A 456 -7.30 15.38 -12.19
C ARG A 456 -6.47 16.37 -11.38
N ASN A 457 -5.29 15.97 -10.92
CA ASN A 457 -4.42 16.84 -10.12
C ASN A 457 -3.96 18.06 -10.93
N VAL A 458 -3.62 17.86 -12.21
CA VAL A 458 -3.29 18.96 -13.13
C VAL A 458 -4.45 19.95 -13.27
N PHE A 459 -5.68 19.45 -13.41
CA PHE A 459 -6.88 20.30 -13.45
C PHE A 459 -7.07 21.09 -12.15
N GLU A 460 -7.01 20.41 -11.00
CA GLU A 460 -7.21 21.04 -9.68
C GLU A 460 -6.17 22.16 -9.43
N HIS A 461 -4.92 21.92 -9.79
CA HIS A 461 -3.87 22.93 -9.67
C HIS A 461 -4.10 24.10 -10.65
N ALA A 462 -4.55 23.82 -11.88
CA ALA A 462 -4.88 24.86 -12.85
C ALA A 462 -6.03 25.74 -12.38
N VAL A 463 -7.08 25.16 -11.80
CA VAL A 463 -8.19 25.92 -11.20
C VAL A 463 -7.70 26.80 -10.05
N GLY A 464 -6.79 26.29 -9.20
CA GLY A 464 -6.16 27.08 -8.14
C GLY A 464 -5.38 28.29 -8.67
N ARG A 465 -4.59 28.11 -9.75
CA ARG A 465 -3.83 29.18 -10.39
C ARG A 465 -4.72 30.19 -11.12
N HIS A 466 -5.76 29.70 -11.80
CA HIS A 466 -6.78 30.51 -12.44
C HIS A 466 -7.47 31.45 -11.43
N ALA A 467 -7.88 30.91 -10.29
CA ALA A 467 -8.46 31.70 -9.19
C ALA A 467 -7.47 32.77 -8.68
N TRP A 468 -6.20 32.41 -8.51
CA TRP A 468 -5.16 33.35 -8.08
C TRP A 468 -4.88 34.46 -9.10
N ARG A 469 -4.93 34.13 -10.40
CA ARG A 469 -4.80 35.09 -11.50
C ARG A 469 -5.94 36.10 -11.50
N LEU A 470 -7.15 35.67 -11.19
CA LEU A 470 -8.35 36.53 -11.16
C LEU A 470 -8.59 37.27 -9.84
N LYS A 471 -7.76 37.09 -8.81
CA LYS A 471 -8.01 37.64 -7.46
C LYS A 471 -8.23 39.16 -7.41
N ASP A 472 -7.59 39.92 -8.31
CA ASP A 472 -7.66 41.38 -8.38
C ASP A 472 -8.59 41.87 -9.52
N ALA A 473 -9.23 40.95 -10.26
CA ALA A 473 -10.14 41.28 -11.34
C ALA A 473 -11.47 41.79 -10.77
N THR A 474 -11.82 43.03 -11.10
CA THR A 474 -12.98 43.72 -10.50
C THR A 474 -14.31 43.29 -11.12
N GLU A 475 -14.32 43.00 -12.43
CA GLU A 475 -15.48 42.54 -13.18
C GLU A 475 -15.03 41.52 -14.26
N PRO A 476 -14.69 40.27 -13.88
CA PRO A 476 -14.26 39.25 -14.84
C PRO A 476 -15.42 38.89 -15.79
N THR A 477 -15.11 38.74 -17.07
CA THR A 477 -16.06 38.27 -18.07
C THR A 477 -16.37 36.78 -17.90
N ARG A 478 -17.42 36.29 -18.56
CA ARG A 478 -17.71 34.85 -18.59
C ARG A 478 -16.52 34.04 -19.13
N ASP A 479 -15.81 34.58 -20.10
CA ASP A 479 -14.65 33.90 -20.70
C ASP A 479 -13.47 33.89 -19.74
N ASP A 480 -13.24 34.98 -18.99
CA ASP A 480 -12.24 35.00 -17.93
C ASP A 480 -12.50 33.93 -16.88
N LEU A 481 -13.77 33.70 -16.52
CA LEU A 481 -14.18 32.71 -15.52
C LEU A 481 -14.14 31.25 -16.01
N ARG A 482 -14.11 31.03 -17.33
CA ARG A 482 -14.19 29.70 -17.97
C ARG A 482 -12.87 29.22 -18.56
N LEU A 483 -12.05 30.14 -19.09
CA LEU A 483 -10.87 29.78 -19.87
C LEU A 483 -9.64 29.57 -18.97
N LEU A 484 -9.11 28.36 -19.01
CA LEU A 484 -7.79 28.03 -18.46
C LEU A 484 -6.74 28.31 -19.54
N THR A 485 -5.79 29.19 -19.24
CA THR A 485 -4.73 29.60 -20.17
C THR A 485 -3.40 28.90 -19.84
N ALA A 486 -2.40 29.02 -20.71
CA ALA A 486 -1.09 28.40 -20.48
C ALA A 486 -0.45 28.77 -19.13
N ASP A 487 -0.70 29.98 -18.62
CA ASP A 487 -0.15 30.45 -17.34
C ASP A 487 -0.73 29.71 -16.12
N ASP A 488 -1.86 29.01 -16.28
CA ASP A 488 -2.45 28.18 -15.22
C ASP A 488 -1.75 26.81 -15.09
N PHE A 489 -0.82 26.48 -16.00
CA PHE A 489 -0.13 25.20 -16.07
C PHE A 489 1.40 25.36 -16.02
N THR A 490 2.07 24.57 -15.19
CA THR A 490 3.53 24.63 -14.95
C THR A 490 4.33 23.67 -15.85
N ASP A 491 5.63 23.97 -16.10
CA ASP A 491 6.54 23.02 -16.78
C ASP A 491 6.81 21.78 -15.93
N GLN A 492 6.80 21.93 -14.60
CA GLN A 492 7.03 20.85 -13.66
C GLN A 492 5.69 20.38 -13.08
N PRO A 493 5.46 19.07 -12.97
CA PRO A 493 4.42 18.56 -12.07
C PRO A 493 4.75 19.07 -10.67
N ASP A 494 3.78 19.72 -10.02
CA ASP A 494 3.91 19.98 -8.59
C ASP A 494 4.11 18.61 -7.93
N THR A 495 5.29 18.39 -7.36
CA THR A 495 5.42 17.37 -6.34
C THR A 495 4.41 17.77 -5.27
N PRO A 496 3.49 16.90 -4.82
CA PRO A 496 2.64 17.25 -3.70
C PRO A 496 3.57 17.72 -2.59
N ALA A 497 3.44 18.99 -2.20
CA ALA A 497 4.08 19.47 -0.99
C ALA A 497 3.61 18.52 0.12
N ASP A 498 4.56 17.92 0.83
CA ASP A 498 4.34 17.05 1.99
C ASP A 498 2.96 17.32 2.61
N GLU A 499 2.00 16.43 2.36
CA GLU A 499 0.97 16.24 3.37
C GLU A 499 1.75 15.86 4.63
N PRO A 500 1.69 16.65 5.71
CA PRO A 500 2.36 16.27 6.93
C PRO A 500 1.78 14.91 7.29
N ALA A 501 2.65 13.89 7.26
CA ALA A 501 2.34 12.57 7.74
C ALA A 501 1.58 12.73 9.05
N HIS A 502 0.35 12.20 9.09
CA HIS A 502 -0.45 12.15 10.29
C HIS A 502 0.45 11.57 11.38
N ALA A 503 0.90 12.43 12.30
CA ALA A 503 1.73 12.01 13.40
C ALA A 503 0.98 10.87 14.11
N PRO A 504 1.63 9.74 14.41
CA PRO A 504 0.99 8.71 15.20
C PRO A 504 0.53 9.37 16.50
N ALA A 505 -0.78 9.29 16.76
CA ALA A 505 -1.35 9.73 18.02
C ALA A 505 -0.57 9.05 19.16
N ASP A 506 -0.06 9.86 20.08
CA ASP A 506 0.57 9.38 21.30
C ASP A 506 -0.34 8.32 21.97
N PRO A 507 0.20 7.19 22.44
CA PRO A 507 -0.59 6.27 23.25
C PRO A 507 -1.04 6.98 24.53
N PRO A 508 -2.25 6.68 25.06
CA PRO A 508 -2.75 7.34 26.25
C PRO A 508 -1.79 7.07 27.41
N ALA A 509 -1.42 8.15 28.11
CA ALA A 509 -0.69 8.08 29.36
C ALA A 509 -1.52 7.31 30.39
N ASP A 510 -1.05 6.12 30.75
CA ASP A 510 -1.66 5.33 31.81
C ASP A 510 -1.58 6.08 33.14
N GLY A 511 -2.75 6.30 33.71
CA GLY A 511 -2.94 6.97 34.98
C GLY A 511 -2.37 6.13 36.12
N THR A 512 -1.51 6.76 36.91
CA THR A 512 -1.12 6.32 38.24
C THR A 512 -2.36 6.16 39.13
N ALA A 513 -2.65 4.94 39.56
CA ALA A 513 -3.45 4.66 40.74
C ALA A 513 -2.52 4.13 41.85
N ALA A 514 -2.52 4.84 42.97
CA ALA A 514 -1.87 4.48 44.22
C ALA A 514 -2.84 3.69 45.12
N ASP A 515 -2.32 2.66 45.79
CA ASP A 515 -2.72 1.98 47.05
C ASP A 515 -2.28 0.51 46.93
N ASP A 516 -1.68 -0.20 47.87
CA ASP A 516 -1.29 0.05 49.27
C ASP A 516 -0.26 -1.06 49.61
N ALA A 517 0.73 -0.79 50.46
CA ALA A 517 1.76 -1.75 50.90
C ALA A 517 1.24 -2.61 52.11
N PRO A 518 2.02 -3.48 52.81
CA PRO A 518 3.44 -3.88 52.66
C PRO A 518 3.74 -5.40 52.91
N GLY A 519 5.01 -5.81 52.70
CA GLY A 519 5.62 -6.90 53.49
C GLY A 519 6.54 -7.88 52.77
N ALA A 520 7.83 -7.54 52.64
CA ALA A 520 8.94 -8.50 52.65
C ALA A 520 9.27 -8.86 54.13
N PRO A 521 10.12 -9.86 54.51
CA PRO A 521 11.35 -10.32 53.86
C PRO A 521 11.52 -11.88 53.87
N GLU A 522 12.49 -12.54 53.23
CA GLU A 522 13.91 -12.81 53.64
C GLU A 522 14.42 -13.88 52.61
N GLN A 523 15.49 -13.73 51.82
CA GLN A 523 16.92 -14.06 52.10
C GLN A 523 17.07 -15.34 52.98
N ASP A 524 17.83 -16.41 52.68
CA ASP A 524 19.06 -16.65 51.90
C ASP A 524 19.30 -18.21 51.86
N PRO A 525 20.49 -18.83 51.64
CA PRO A 525 20.76 -19.70 50.48
C PRO A 525 21.38 -21.09 50.86
N ALA A 526 21.87 -21.81 49.83
CA ALA A 526 22.88 -22.89 49.89
C ALA A 526 22.46 -24.24 50.51
N ALA A 527 22.98 -25.42 50.14
CA ALA A 527 23.76 -25.95 49.03
C ALA A 527 23.91 -27.47 49.25
N VAL A 528 24.43 -28.16 48.22
CA VAL A 528 25.25 -29.41 48.25
C VAL A 528 24.55 -30.79 48.28
N ARG A 529 24.89 -31.58 47.23
CA ARG A 529 25.35 -33.01 47.16
C ARG A 529 24.60 -33.75 46.03
N ALA A 530 25.17 -33.97 44.84
CA ALA A 530 26.27 -34.87 44.45
C ALA A 530 25.97 -36.38 44.64
N ASP A 531 25.48 -37.02 43.56
CA ASP A 531 25.87 -38.30 42.92
C ASP A 531 26.08 -39.59 43.75
N PRO A 532 26.25 -40.77 43.11
CA PRO A 532 25.54 -41.43 42.00
C PRO A 532 25.25 -42.92 42.31
N ASP A 533 24.52 -43.65 41.46
CA ASP A 533 24.64 -45.12 41.32
C ASP A 533 24.00 -45.60 40.01
N GLY A 534 24.73 -46.40 39.23
CA GLY A 534 24.19 -47.34 38.23
C GLY A 534 24.53 -48.78 38.68
N PRO A 535 24.52 -49.82 37.82
CA PRO A 535 23.90 -50.02 36.50
C PRO A 535 23.14 -51.39 36.41
N ALA A 536 22.77 -51.83 35.18
CA ALA A 536 22.86 -53.22 34.65
C ALA A 536 21.59 -53.88 34.02
N ASP A 537 21.87 -54.53 32.87
CA ASP A 537 21.34 -55.79 32.28
C ASP A 537 19.99 -55.89 31.51
N ALA A 538 20.11 -55.94 30.18
CA ALA A 538 20.03 -57.12 29.27
C ALA A 538 18.94 -58.22 29.40
N ASP A 539 18.19 -58.38 28.29
CA ASP A 539 17.91 -59.57 27.45
C ASP A 539 16.84 -60.65 27.77
N GLU A 540 16.31 -61.21 26.66
CA GLU A 540 15.46 -62.41 26.41
C GLU A 540 13.95 -62.40 26.78
N ALA A 541 13.00 -63.05 26.07
CA ALA A 541 12.81 -63.61 24.71
C ALA A 541 11.40 -64.30 24.65
N VAL A 542 10.99 -64.79 23.45
CA VAL A 542 10.00 -65.89 23.16
C VAL A 542 8.50 -65.47 23.00
N SER A 543 7.67 -65.91 22.02
CA SER A 543 7.78 -66.54 20.67
C SER A 543 6.38 -66.60 20.00
N ASP A 544 6.37 -67.11 18.75
CA ASP A 544 5.25 -67.67 17.93
C ASP A 544 4.54 -66.69 16.97
N GLY A 545 4.44 -66.92 15.65
CA GLY A 545 4.91 -68.00 14.77
C GLY A 545 4.29 -67.89 13.36
N GLN A 546 5.04 -68.39 12.36
CA GLN A 546 4.63 -68.94 11.04
C GLN A 546 4.29 -68.00 9.87
N THR A 547 5.20 -67.85 8.87
CA THR A 547 5.33 -68.56 7.54
C THR A 547 4.22 -68.20 6.54
N GLU A 548 4.49 -67.77 5.29
CA GLU A 548 5.23 -68.45 4.22
C GLU A 548 5.92 -67.50 3.21
N GLN A 549 6.89 -68.10 2.52
CA GLN A 549 7.73 -67.58 1.43
C GLN A 549 7.04 -67.66 0.06
N ASP A 550 7.36 -66.72 -0.81
CA ASP A 550 7.93 -66.93 -2.16
C ASP A 550 8.16 -65.52 -2.76
N GLY A 551 9.28 -65.14 -3.36
CA GLY A 551 10.30 -65.95 -4.00
C GLY A 551 10.43 -65.52 -5.47
N GLN A 552 11.27 -64.49 -5.69
CA GLN A 552 12.04 -64.23 -6.92
C GLN A 552 11.30 -63.68 -8.16
N THR A 553 11.91 -62.96 -9.13
CA THR A 553 13.16 -62.19 -9.31
C THR A 553 13.13 -61.78 -10.80
N GLU A 554 13.35 -60.49 -11.11
CA GLU A 554 13.97 -59.97 -12.36
C GLU A 554 13.27 -60.26 -13.72
N GLN A 555 13.46 -59.54 -14.84
CA GLN A 555 14.42 -58.55 -15.32
C GLN A 555 13.83 -57.87 -16.58
N HIS A 556 14.38 -56.69 -16.91
CA HIS A 556 14.56 -56.04 -18.22
C HIS A 556 13.72 -56.47 -19.45
N GLU A 557 13.18 -55.48 -20.18
CA GLU A 557 13.72 -55.15 -21.52
C GLU A 557 13.28 -53.76 -22.02
N GLN A 558 14.27 -53.05 -22.58
CA GLN A 558 14.15 -51.83 -23.35
C GLN A 558 13.53 -52.17 -24.72
N HIS A 559 12.69 -51.30 -25.27
CA HIS A 559 12.38 -51.36 -26.70
C HIS A 559 12.59 -50.02 -27.40
N ASP A 560 13.39 -50.21 -28.44
CA ASP A 560 14.00 -49.36 -29.44
C ASP A 560 13.06 -48.40 -30.19
N THR A 561 13.64 -47.24 -30.46
CA THR A 561 13.41 -46.33 -31.59
C THR A 561 13.34 -47.03 -32.95
N SER A 562 12.35 -46.68 -33.79
CA SER A 562 12.51 -46.77 -35.25
C SER A 562 11.64 -45.74 -35.96
N ALA A 563 12.25 -45.15 -36.99
CA ALA A 563 11.76 -44.08 -37.83
C ALA A 563 10.70 -44.54 -38.84
N THR A 564 9.89 -43.60 -39.33
CA THR A 564 9.35 -43.67 -40.69
C THR A 564 9.22 -42.26 -41.26
N GLU A 565 10.10 -41.98 -42.22
CA GLU A 565 9.99 -40.90 -43.19
C GLU A 565 8.74 -41.13 -44.07
N HIS A 566 7.99 -40.06 -44.34
CA HIS A 566 7.17 -39.99 -45.54
C HIS A 566 7.43 -38.65 -46.23
N GLU A 567 8.27 -38.73 -47.26
CA GLU A 567 8.35 -37.81 -48.37
C GLU A 567 7.23 -38.21 -49.35
N ASP A 568 6.30 -37.32 -49.69
CA ASP A 568 5.75 -37.31 -51.05
C ASP A 568 5.22 -35.92 -51.45
N THR A 569 5.63 -35.58 -52.66
CA THR A 569 5.50 -34.38 -53.48
C THR A 569 4.07 -33.97 -53.87
N ALA A 570 3.76 -32.66 -53.82
CA ALA A 570 3.10 -31.87 -54.88
C ALA A 570 2.95 -30.40 -54.46
#